data_AF-A0A1S7TM51-F1
#
_entry.id   AF-A0A1S7TM51-F1
#
_cell.length_a   1.000
_cell.length_b   1.000
_cell.length_c   1.000
_cell.angle_alpha   90.00
_cell.angle_beta   90.00
_cell.angle_gamma   90.00
#
_symmetry.space_group_name_H-M   'P 1'
#
loop_
_entity.id
_entity.type
_entity.pdbx_description
1 polymer ?
#
loop_
_entity_poly.entity_id
_entity_poly.type
_entity_poly.pdbx_seq_one_letter_code
_entity_poly.pdbx_strand_id
1 'polypeptide(L)'
;MKHILFAPFAVLVLAAAAHAAEKEFPTKLVSHAILPANTMIAAPADAPEHLKTSAKFTTADRKRAEGLGTVPGKDGVRLTGLSMPFNGQPMQGFSGIRAMPDGSFWSLSDNGFGSKLNSSDAMLMLHHLKFDWDAGKVNALETVFLSDPDMKAPFPIVLEGSSKRYLTGADFDVESIQPVADGFWVGEEFGPYILKFTRDGKLTDVISTKAGDIEVKSPDHPALALPGNPTQKMPAFNLKRSGGYEGMALSKDGSKLYGLLEGPLYMADGQVEKTEDGATALRIIELDTAKKAWTGRSWLYPLAEGGEAIGDFNMLDDTTALVIERDNGAGTADKACADPKAPAADCFARPAKLKRIYKIEFNDANVGKAARKIGYIDLMKISDPDNKKRQGGGNGYYDMPFVTIENVDRVDATHIIVGNDNNLPFSAGRALDKADDNEFVLLDVKDLLEAK
;
A
#
# COMPACT_ATOMS: atom_id res chain seq x y z
N MET A 1 8.35 -78.70 -3.99
CA MET A 1 7.24 -77.78 -3.66
C MET A 1 7.82 -76.59 -2.90
N LYS A 2 8.00 -75.45 -3.56
CA LYS A 2 8.30 -74.15 -2.92
C LYS A 2 7.38 -73.13 -3.59
N HIS A 3 6.37 -72.68 -2.86
CA HIS A 3 5.42 -71.68 -3.31
C HIS A 3 6.09 -70.30 -3.22
N ILE A 4 6.24 -69.63 -4.36
CA ILE A 4 6.65 -68.22 -4.42
C ILE A 4 5.37 -67.40 -4.50
N LEU A 5 5.07 -66.68 -3.43
CA LEU A 5 3.98 -65.70 -3.33
C LEU A 5 4.38 -64.43 -4.09
N PHE A 6 3.60 -64.06 -5.11
CA PHE A 6 3.67 -62.74 -5.73
C PHE A 6 2.81 -61.76 -4.94
N ALA A 7 3.43 -60.74 -4.34
CA ALA A 7 2.75 -59.59 -3.77
C ALA A 7 2.57 -58.50 -4.87
N PRO A 8 1.37 -57.94 -5.07
CA PRO A 8 1.19 -56.84 -6.01
C PRO A 8 1.64 -55.53 -5.35
N PHE A 9 2.64 -54.88 -5.95
CA PHE A 9 3.01 -53.50 -5.63
C PHE A 9 1.92 -52.57 -6.15
N ALA A 10 1.13 -51.97 -5.26
CA ALA A 10 0.26 -50.86 -5.59
C ALA A 10 1.13 -49.60 -5.73
N VAL A 11 1.30 -49.12 -6.96
CA VAL A 11 1.94 -47.83 -7.24
C VAL A 11 0.96 -46.73 -6.88
N LEU A 12 1.20 -46.07 -5.75
CA LEU A 12 0.52 -44.82 -5.39
C LEU A 12 1.08 -43.73 -6.30
N VAL A 13 0.32 -43.35 -7.34
CA VAL A 13 0.62 -42.16 -8.13
C VAL A 13 0.25 -40.95 -7.28
N LEU A 14 1.24 -40.37 -6.60
CA LEU A 14 1.14 -39.01 -6.08
C LEU A 14 0.99 -38.09 -7.28
N ALA A 15 -0.24 -37.67 -7.57
CA ALA A 15 -0.51 -36.54 -8.43
C ALA A 15 0.03 -35.28 -7.72
N ALA A 16 1.29 -34.95 -7.97
CA ALA A 16 1.78 -33.61 -7.70
C ALA A 16 0.95 -32.67 -8.59
N ALA A 17 0.15 -31.81 -7.97
CA ALA A 17 -0.44 -30.69 -8.68
C ALA A 17 0.72 -29.87 -9.25
N ALA A 18 0.92 -29.96 -10.56
CA ALA A 18 1.88 -29.11 -11.25
C ALA A 18 1.31 -27.67 -11.17
N HIS A 19 1.77 -26.89 -10.19
CA HIS A 19 1.55 -25.46 -10.22
C HIS A 19 2.17 -24.94 -11.52
N ALA A 20 1.35 -24.39 -12.40
CA ALA A 20 1.86 -23.68 -13.57
C ALA A 20 2.74 -22.54 -13.04
N ALA A 21 4.03 -22.55 -13.38
CA ALA A 21 4.94 -21.50 -12.99
C ALA A 21 4.38 -20.15 -13.48
N GLU A 22 4.36 -19.16 -12.59
CA GLU A 22 3.91 -17.81 -12.93
C GLU A 22 4.75 -17.26 -14.10
N LYS A 23 4.10 -16.63 -15.08
CA LYS A 23 4.76 -16.11 -16.28
C LYS A 23 5.33 -14.72 -16.03
N GLU A 24 6.66 -14.61 -16.07
CA GLU A 24 7.39 -13.32 -16.07
C GLU A 24 7.38 -12.70 -17.47
N PHE A 25 7.16 -11.38 -17.53
CA PHE A 25 7.22 -10.57 -18.75
C PHE A 25 8.37 -9.56 -18.66
N PRO A 26 9.00 -9.20 -19.79
CA PRO A 26 10.02 -8.16 -19.80
C PRO A 26 9.40 -6.79 -19.49
N THR A 27 10.20 -5.91 -18.89
CA THR A 27 9.83 -4.51 -18.63
C THR A 27 11.02 -3.59 -18.90
N LYS A 28 10.74 -2.41 -19.43
CA LYS A 28 11.74 -1.40 -19.79
C LYS A 28 11.41 -0.05 -19.14
N LEU A 29 12.41 0.59 -18.55
CA LEU A 29 12.30 1.95 -18.06
C LEU A 29 12.22 2.95 -19.23
N VAL A 30 11.19 3.80 -19.20
CA VAL A 30 10.97 4.85 -20.21
C VAL A 30 11.29 6.23 -19.64
N SER A 31 10.89 6.51 -18.41
CA SER A 31 11.09 7.81 -17.76
C SER A 31 11.12 7.67 -16.25
N HIS A 32 11.75 8.63 -15.58
CA HIS A 32 11.95 8.64 -14.13
C HIS A 32 11.82 10.09 -13.63
N ALA A 33 10.92 10.33 -12.67
CA ALA A 33 10.76 11.60 -11.96
C ALA A 33 10.97 11.41 -10.45
N ILE A 34 11.58 12.41 -9.80
CA ILE A 34 11.95 12.37 -8.38
C ILE A 34 11.26 13.52 -7.64
N LEU A 35 10.77 13.22 -6.43
CA LEU A 35 10.39 14.19 -5.43
C LEU A 35 11.34 14.07 -4.22
N PRO A 36 12.15 15.10 -3.92
CA PRO A 36 13.10 15.04 -2.81
C PRO A 36 12.44 14.66 -1.48
N ALA A 37 13.08 13.80 -0.70
CA ALA A 37 12.58 13.28 0.57
C ALA A 37 12.19 14.38 1.58
N ASN A 38 12.88 15.52 1.55
CA ASN A 38 12.64 16.65 2.46
C ASN A 38 11.61 17.66 1.93
N THR A 39 10.77 17.28 0.95
CA THR A 39 9.73 18.18 0.45
C THR A 39 8.65 18.37 1.51
N MET A 40 8.55 19.60 2.01
CA MET A 40 7.62 19.99 3.07
C MET A 40 6.58 20.99 2.53
N ILE A 41 5.34 20.83 2.96
CA ILE A 41 4.22 21.74 2.68
C ILE A 41 3.84 22.45 3.98
N ALA A 42 3.56 23.75 3.89
CA ALA A 42 2.98 24.47 5.01
C ALA A 42 1.52 24.03 5.24
N ALA A 43 1.17 23.72 6.48
CA ALA A 43 -0.23 23.49 6.83
C ALA A 43 -1.10 24.73 6.49
N PRO A 44 -2.39 24.55 6.14
CA PRO A 44 -3.31 25.65 5.87
C PRO A 44 -3.26 26.72 6.95
N ALA A 45 -3.41 28.00 6.58
CA ALA A 45 -3.27 29.12 7.51
C ALA A 45 -4.21 29.00 8.72
N ASP A 46 -5.41 28.48 8.51
CA ASP A 46 -6.46 28.23 9.50
C ASP A 46 -6.33 26.88 10.25
N ALA A 47 -5.33 26.05 9.92
CA ALA A 47 -5.05 24.84 10.69
C ALA A 47 -4.57 25.20 12.11
N PRO A 48 -4.98 24.44 13.15
CA PRO A 48 -4.49 24.64 14.51
C PRO A 48 -2.96 24.56 14.64
N GLU A 49 -2.41 25.19 15.67
CA GLU A 49 -0.95 25.21 15.91
C GLU A 49 -0.34 23.80 15.99
N HIS A 50 -1.11 22.85 16.52
CA HIS A 50 -0.74 21.43 16.59
C HIS A 50 -0.31 20.84 15.23
N LEU A 51 -0.84 21.33 14.11
CA LEU A 51 -0.57 20.83 12.76
C LEU A 51 0.47 21.66 11.97
N LYS A 52 0.97 22.77 12.53
CA LYS A 52 2.00 23.58 11.85
C LYS A 52 3.36 22.89 11.77
N THR A 53 3.56 21.90 12.63
CA THR A 53 4.71 20.99 12.66
C THR A 53 4.19 19.57 12.72
N SER A 54 5.00 18.60 12.32
CA SER A 54 4.64 17.18 12.30
C SER A 54 5.71 16.30 12.94
N ALA A 55 5.36 15.05 13.23
CA ALA A 55 6.23 14.02 13.81
C ALA A 55 6.67 14.30 15.24
N LYS A 56 5.84 14.96 16.05
CA LYS A 56 6.17 15.28 17.45
C LYS A 56 6.15 14.07 18.38
N PHE A 57 5.53 12.96 17.98
CA PHE A 57 5.28 11.79 18.84
C PHE A 57 6.01 10.53 18.37
N THR A 58 7.11 10.72 17.65
CA THR A 58 7.92 9.64 17.07
C THR A 58 9.08 9.18 17.97
N THR A 59 9.16 9.68 19.21
CA THR A 59 10.15 9.19 20.18
C THR A 59 9.86 7.75 20.58
N ALA A 60 10.91 7.00 20.94
CA ALA A 60 10.78 5.59 21.33
C ALA A 60 9.88 5.37 22.57
N ASP A 61 9.81 6.35 23.47
CA ASP A 61 8.93 6.33 24.65
C ASP A 61 7.57 7.00 24.41
N ARG A 62 7.29 7.41 23.16
CA ARG A 62 6.07 8.09 22.70
C ARG A 62 5.75 9.41 23.39
N LYS A 63 6.74 10.00 24.07
CA LYS A 63 6.61 11.37 24.57
C LYS A 63 6.74 12.36 23.42
N ARG A 64 6.21 13.55 23.66
CA ARG A 64 6.39 14.68 22.76
C ARG A 64 7.88 15.04 22.68
N ALA A 65 8.40 15.13 21.46
CA ALA A 65 9.69 15.75 21.18
C ALA A 65 9.59 17.28 21.32
N GLU A 66 10.60 17.88 21.94
CA GLU A 66 10.72 19.33 22.09
C GLU A 66 11.73 19.90 21.07
N GLY A 67 11.37 21.03 20.45
CA GLY A 67 12.17 21.65 19.38
C GLY A 67 12.09 20.91 18.05
N LEU A 68 12.41 21.59 16.94
CA LEU A 68 12.47 21.00 15.60
C LEU A 68 13.77 20.22 15.40
N GLY A 69 13.70 19.10 14.67
CA GLY A 69 14.88 18.33 14.26
C GLY A 69 15.71 17.75 15.42
N THR A 70 15.11 17.49 16.57
CA THR A 70 15.79 16.99 17.78
C THR A 70 15.81 15.46 17.89
N VAL A 71 14.98 14.77 17.11
CA VAL A 71 14.86 13.30 17.07
C VAL A 71 15.34 12.79 15.72
N PRO A 72 16.45 12.03 15.66
CA PRO A 72 16.93 11.48 14.39
C PRO A 72 15.97 10.41 13.85
N GLY A 73 15.68 10.49 12.54
CA GLY A 73 14.99 9.43 11.81
C GLY A 73 15.87 8.20 11.67
N LYS A 74 15.24 7.02 11.74
CA LYS A 74 15.93 5.74 11.72
C LYS A 74 15.17 4.68 10.93
N ASP A 75 15.93 3.95 10.12
CA ASP A 75 15.54 2.70 9.48
C ASP A 75 16.22 1.55 10.23
N GLY A 76 15.48 0.99 11.19
CA GLY A 76 16.05 0.08 12.19
C GLY A 76 17.18 0.75 12.98
N VAL A 77 18.42 0.30 12.76
CA VAL A 77 19.62 0.86 13.39
C VAL A 77 20.29 1.98 12.58
N ARG A 78 19.86 2.18 11.33
CA ARG A 78 20.47 3.09 10.36
C ARG A 78 19.87 4.48 10.47
N LEU A 79 20.68 5.52 10.33
CA LEU A 79 20.18 6.90 10.29
C LEU A 79 19.65 7.22 8.89
N THR A 80 18.52 7.91 8.82
CA THR A 80 17.95 8.37 7.53
C THR A 80 18.43 9.78 7.15
N GLY A 81 19.33 10.39 7.93
CA GLY A 81 19.85 11.74 7.65
C GLY A 81 18.83 12.89 7.84
N LEU A 82 17.58 12.57 8.16
CA LEU A 82 16.54 13.54 8.52
C LEU A 82 16.25 13.46 10.01
N SER A 83 15.70 14.54 10.57
CA SER A 83 15.34 14.61 11.99
C SER A 83 13.99 15.30 12.16
N MET A 84 13.20 14.73 13.06
CA MET A 84 11.87 15.19 13.46
C MET A 84 11.97 15.97 14.77
N PRO A 85 10.95 16.74 15.15
CA PRO A 85 9.78 17.17 14.39
C PRO A 85 10.12 18.03 13.18
N PHE A 86 9.27 18.00 12.16
CA PHE A 86 9.42 18.81 10.94
C PHE A 86 8.69 20.15 11.03
N ASN A 87 9.22 21.15 10.32
CA ASN A 87 8.53 22.42 10.11
C ASN A 87 7.59 22.30 8.90
N GLY A 88 6.32 22.02 9.15
CA GLY A 88 5.32 21.70 8.13
C GLY A 88 4.95 20.22 8.07
N GLN A 89 4.28 19.86 6.98
CA GLN A 89 3.77 18.52 6.68
C GLN A 89 4.60 17.92 5.53
N PRO A 90 5.14 16.70 5.66
CA PRO A 90 5.89 16.08 4.58
C PRO A 90 4.96 15.69 3.43
N MET A 91 5.33 16.05 2.19
CA MET A 91 4.66 15.57 0.98
C MET A 91 5.32 14.25 0.55
N GLN A 92 5.07 13.20 1.33
CA GLN A 92 5.68 11.88 1.17
C GLN A 92 4.65 10.81 1.56
N GLY A 93 5.00 9.52 1.64
CA GLY A 93 4.01 8.50 2.00
C GLY A 93 3.06 8.17 0.85
N PHE A 94 3.52 8.11 -0.41
CA PHE A 94 2.59 8.11 -1.55
C PHE A 94 1.92 6.76 -1.77
N SER A 95 0.66 6.64 -1.35
CA SER A 95 -0.10 5.37 -1.44
C SER A 95 -1.29 5.52 -2.39
N GLY A 96 -1.39 4.62 -3.36
CA GLY A 96 -2.33 4.69 -4.49
C GLY A 96 -2.02 5.78 -5.52
N ILE A 97 -2.17 5.46 -6.81
CA ILE A 97 -2.12 6.46 -7.89
C ILE A 97 -3.19 6.23 -8.94
N ARG A 98 -3.69 7.31 -9.54
CA ARG A 98 -4.62 7.26 -10.68
C ARG A 98 -4.18 8.21 -11.78
N ALA A 99 -4.01 7.67 -12.99
CA ALA A 99 -3.75 8.43 -14.20
C ALA A 99 -5.04 9.10 -14.69
N MET A 100 -4.93 10.37 -15.07
CA MET A 100 -6.04 11.18 -15.60
C MET A 100 -5.93 11.32 -17.13
N PRO A 101 -7.06 11.51 -17.85
CA PRO A 101 -7.04 11.62 -19.32
C PRO A 101 -6.20 12.77 -19.89
N ASP A 102 -5.90 13.79 -19.09
CA ASP A 102 -5.08 14.95 -19.46
C ASP A 102 -3.56 14.74 -19.21
N GLY A 103 -3.17 13.54 -18.78
CA GLY A 103 -1.79 13.18 -18.45
C GLY A 103 -1.32 13.66 -17.07
N SER A 104 -2.23 14.15 -16.23
CA SER A 104 -1.98 14.37 -14.80
C SER A 104 -2.30 13.13 -13.96
N PHE A 105 -2.00 13.17 -12.67
CA PHE A 105 -2.19 12.06 -11.76
C PHE A 105 -2.78 12.52 -10.43
N TRP A 106 -3.59 11.69 -9.79
CA TRP A 106 -3.92 11.84 -8.37
C TRP A 106 -3.25 10.76 -7.54
N SER A 107 -2.75 11.13 -6.37
CA SER A 107 -2.21 10.23 -5.36
C SER A 107 -2.50 10.81 -3.96
N LEU A 108 -2.24 10.08 -2.89
CA LEU A 108 -2.40 10.55 -1.51
C LEU A 108 -1.14 10.34 -0.68
N SER A 109 -1.02 11.09 0.40
CA SER A 109 -0.11 10.76 1.50
C SER A 109 -0.84 9.86 2.50
N ASP A 110 -0.19 8.77 2.90
CA ASP A 110 -0.62 7.82 3.92
C ASP A 110 -0.72 8.45 5.33
N ASN A 111 -0.82 7.62 6.37
CA ASN A 111 -0.88 8.14 7.74
C ASN A 111 0.37 8.93 8.18
N GLY A 112 1.44 8.94 7.39
CA GLY A 112 2.65 9.75 7.57
C GLY A 112 3.75 9.09 8.40
N PHE A 113 3.46 8.56 9.60
CA PHE A 113 4.51 8.10 10.53
C PHE A 113 4.39 6.62 10.94
N GLY A 114 3.63 5.83 10.20
CA GLY A 114 3.58 4.37 10.30
C GLY A 114 2.73 3.81 11.45
N SER A 115 2.07 4.66 12.25
CA SER A 115 1.06 4.18 13.20
C SER A 115 0.07 5.26 13.63
N LYS A 116 -1.12 4.82 14.00
CA LYS A 116 -2.13 5.66 14.66
C LYS A 116 -1.59 6.55 15.80
N LEU A 117 -0.66 6.04 16.61
CA LEU A 117 -0.25 6.70 17.84
C LEU A 117 0.79 7.82 17.64
N ASN A 118 1.59 7.76 16.58
CA ASN A 118 2.59 8.78 16.29
C ASN A 118 2.15 9.75 15.16
N SER A 119 1.07 9.43 14.47
CA SER A 119 0.52 10.20 13.35
C SER A 119 -0.55 11.24 13.71
N SER A 120 -0.72 11.58 14.99
CA SER A 120 -1.73 12.57 15.41
C SER A 120 -1.49 13.99 14.91
N ASP A 121 -0.31 14.29 14.36
CA ASP A 121 0.07 15.57 13.79
C ASP A 121 0.53 15.49 12.32
N ALA A 122 0.29 14.35 11.67
CA ALA A 122 0.40 14.17 10.23
C ALA A 122 -0.96 14.50 9.60
N MET A 123 -1.06 15.55 8.80
CA MET A 123 -2.28 15.88 8.08
C MET A 123 -2.48 14.94 6.90
N LEU A 124 -3.69 14.41 6.71
CA LEU A 124 -4.00 13.61 5.53
C LEU A 124 -4.18 14.51 4.30
N MET A 125 -3.56 14.11 3.18
CA MET A 125 -3.45 14.94 1.98
C MET A 125 -3.69 14.13 0.71
N LEU A 126 -4.34 14.74 -0.27
CA LEU A 126 -4.39 14.27 -1.65
C LEU A 126 -3.60 15.23 -2.54
N HIS A 127 -2.94 14.72 -3.56
CA HIS A 127 -2.07 15.49 -4.45
C HIS A 127 -2.48 15.33 -5.91
N HIS A 128 -2.71 16.46 -6.59
CA HIS A 128 -2.83 16.51 -8.05
C HIS A 128 -1.44 16.74 -8.63
N LEU A 129 -0.91 15.76 -9.33
CA LEU A 129 0.48 15.73 -9.77
C LEU A 129 0.58 15.84 -11.29
N LYS A 130 1.68 16.46 -11.73
CA LYS A 130 2.16 16.40 -13.10
C LYS A 130 3.66 16.14 -13.13
N PHE A 131 4.05 15.13 -13.87
CA PHE A 131 5.46 14.77 -14.02
C PHE A 131 6.08 15.50 -15.21
N ASP A 132 7.19 16.18 -14.95
CA ASP A 132 8.10 16.64 -15.99
C ASP A 132 9.16 15.56 -16.19
N TRP A 133 8.92 14.68 -17.17
CA TRP A 133 9.77 13.51 -17.44
C TRP A 133 11.17 13.89 -17.93
N ASP A 134 11.26 14.97 -18.71
CA ASP A 134 12.52 15.47 -19.27
C ASP A 134 13.39 16.13 -18.19
N ALA A 135 12.80 16.89 -17.27
CA ALA A 135 13.51 17.44 -16.12
C ALA A 135 13.67 16.45 -14.97
N GLY A 136 12.84 15.41 -14.91
CA GLY A 136 12.84 14.41 -13.84
C GLY A 136 12.18 14.87 -12.56
N LYS A 137 11.15 15.70 -12.66
CA LYS A 137 10.56 16.38 -11.50
C LYS A 137 9.09 16.04 -11.33
N VAL A 138 8.70 15.89 -10.07
CA VAL A 138 7.30 15.84 -9.66
C VAL A 138 6.82 17.27 -9.38
N ASN A 139 5.78 17.71 -10.08
CA ASN A 139 5.14 19.00 -9.82
C ASN A 139 3.78 18.78 -9.18
N ALA A 140 3.59 19.30 -7.97
CA ALA A 140 2.28 19.38 -7.33
C ALA A 140 1.50 20.54 -7.96
N LEU A 141 0.46 20.24 -8.72
CA LEU A 141 -0.48 21.24 -9.24
C LEU A 141 -1.40 21.73 -8.12
N GLU A 142 -1.79 20.83 -7.22
CA GLU A 142 -2.69 21.08 -6.10
C GLU A 142 -2.41 20.08 -4.97
N THR A 143 -2.57 20.53 -3.72
CA THR A 143 -2.66 19.67 -2.55
C THR A 143 -3.96 19.97 -1.82
N VAL A 144 -4.75 18.92 -1.57
CA VAL A 144 -6.03 18.98 -0.86
C VAL A 144 -5.83 18.37 0.53
N PHE A 145 -6.07 19.15 1.58
CA PHE A 145 -6.04 18.66 2.96
C PHE A 145 -7.41 18.09 3.34
N LEU A 146 -7.43 16.86 3.86
CA LEU A 146 -8.66 16.18 4.22
C LEU A 146 -9.23 16.70 5.54
N SER A 147 -10.55 16.79 5.64
CA SER A 147 -11.24 17.36 6.78
C SER A 147 -12.63 16.76 6.97
N ASP A 148 -13.16 16.87 8.19
CA ASP A 148 -14.52 16.41 8.55
C ASP A 148 -15.36 17.54 9.17
N PRO A 149 -15.58 18.68 8.47
CA PRO A 149 -16.28 19.83 9.05
C PRO A 149 -17.75 19.54 9.38
N ASP A 150 -18.34 18.55 8.73
CA ASP A 150 -19.76 18.19 8.87
C ASP A 150 -19.98 17.01 9.84
N MET A 151 -18.96 16.64 10.62
CA MET A 151 -19.02 15.61 11.67
C MET A 151 -19.53 14.25 11.16
N LYS A 152 -19.02 13.81 10.00
CA LYS A 152 -19.36 12.54 9.35
C LYS A 152 -18.67 11.34 9.99
N ALA A 153 -17.48 11.53 10.59
CA ALA A 153 -16.84 10.44 11.33
C ALA A 153 -17.75 10.02 12.51
N PRO A 154 -18.13 8.74 12.63
CA PRO A 154 -19.04 8.29 13.69
C PRO A 154 -18.36 8.08 15.05
N PHE A 155 -17.11 8.52 15.19
CA PHE A 155 -16.26 8.39 16.37
C PHE A 155 -15.41 9.66 16.54
N PRO A 156 -14.89 9.91 17.76
CA PRO A 156 -14.03 11.08 18.00
C PRO A 156 -12.75 11.04 17.15
N ILE A 157 -12.42 12.18 16.54
CA ILE A 157 -11.16 12.40 15.81
C ILE A 157 -10.21 13.29 16.63
N VAL A 158 -8.93 13.37 16.24
CA VAL A 158 -7.90 14.15 16.96
C VAL A 158 -8.30 15.61 17.14
N LEU A 159 -8.88 16.21 16.09
CA LEU A 159 -9.25 17.63 16.07
C LEU A 159 -10.75 17.86 16.26
N GLU A 160 -11.41 17.00 17.04
CA GLU A 160 -12.84 17.02 17.35
C GLU A 160 -13.36 18.41 17.74
N GLY A 161 -12.58 19.15 18.53
CA GLY A 161 -12.93 20.49 19.05
C GLY A 161 -12.56 21.67 18.14
N SER A 162 -12.01 21.43 16.95
CA SER A 162 -11.69 22.48 15.98
C SER A 162 -12.85 22.73 15.01
N SER A 163 -12.91 23.91 14.39
CA SER A 163 -13.99 24.23 13.44
C SER A 163 -13.89 23.47 12.12
N LYS A 164 -12.67 23.34 11.57
CA LYS A 164 -12.42 22.66 10.29
C LYS A 164 -12.30 21.15 10.42
N ARG A 165 -11.93 20.63 11.60
CA ARG A 165 -11.79 19.20 11.85
C ARG A 165 -10.89 18.53 10.81
N TYR A 166 -9.70 19.09 10.60
CA TYR A 166 -8.70 18.47 9.73
C TYR A 166 -8.41 17.04 10.20
N LEU A 167 -8.35 16.11 9.25
CA LEU A 167 -8.09 14.71 9.53
C LEU A 167 -6.58 14.48 9.58
N THR A 168 -6.19 13.57 10.47
CA THR A 168 -4.80 13.19 10.70
C THR A 168 -4.60 11.71 10.51
N GLY A 169 -3.34 11.27 10.37
CA GLY A 169 -3.00 9.85 10.31
C GLY A 169 -3.28 9.06 11.60
N ALA A 170 -3.76 9.71 12.66
CA ALA A 170 -4.33 9.02 13.82
C ALA A 170 -5.83 8.72 13.70
N ASP A 171 -6.52 9.40 12.77
CA ASP A 171 -7.95 9.25 12.55
C ASP A 171 -8.23 8.13 11.55
N PHE A 172 -7.50 8.13 10.44
CA PHE A 172 -7.58 7.14 9.36
C PHE A 172 -6.19 6.85 8.80
N ASP A 173 -6.01 5.61 8.36
CA ASP A 173 -4.80 5.14 7.68
C ASP A 173 -5.09 4.99 6.19
N VAL A 174 -5.01 6.08 5.43
CA VAL A 174 -5.49 6.10 4.04
C VAL A 174 -4.42 5.55 3.10
N GLU A 175 -4.75 4.53 2.30
CA GLU A 175 -3.74 3.80 1.51
C GLU A 175 -4.12 3.64 0.03
N SER A 176 -5.35 3.99 -0.36
CA SER A 176 -5.80 3.84 -1.75
C SER A 176 -6.79 4.92 -2.18
N ILE A 177 -6.81 5.29 -3.46
CA ILE A 177 -7.58 6.42 -3.99
C ILE A 177 -8.25 6.11 -5.35
N GLN A 178 -9.49 6.58 -5.51
CA GLN A 178 -10.20 6.60 -6.79
C GLN A 178 -10.89 7.98 -6.99
N PRO A 179 -10.31 8.87 -7.81
CA PRO A 179 -10.96 10.11 -8.22
C PRO A 179 -12.20 9.82 -9.07
N VAL A 180 -13.28 10.51 -8.75
CA VAL A 180 -14.57 10.46 -9.44
C VAL A 180 -15.09 11.87 -9.67
N ALA A 181 -16.16 12.02 -10.45
CA ALA A 181 -16.65 13.34 -10.88
C ALA A 181 -16.95 14.31 -9.72
N ASP A 182 -17.34 13.80 -8.55
CA ASP A 182 -17.73 14.59 -7.38
C ASP A 182 -16.70 14.56 -6.22
N GLY A 183 -15.52 13.97 -6.43
CA GLY A 183 -14.46 13.92 -5.41
C GLY A 183 -13.68 12.61 -5.44
N PHE A 184 -13.53 11.97 -4.28
CA PHE A 184 -12.62 10.83 -4.13
C PHE A 184 -13.24 9.73 -3.28
N TRP A 185 -13.09 8.48 -3.71
CA TRP A 185 -13.18 7.33 -2.83
C TRP A 185 -11.80 7.00 -2.29
N VAL A 186 -11.71 6.68 -1.01
CA VAL A 186 -10.45 6.35 -0.33
C VAL A 186 -10.63 5.11 0.53
N GLY A 187 -9.72 4.13 0.44
CA GLY A 187 -9.67 3.00 1.36
C GLY A 187 -8.74 3.30 2.54
N GLU A 188 -9.06 2.79 3.72
CA GLU A 188 -8.20 2.95 4.90
C GLU A 188 -8.04 1.68 5.74
N GLU A 189 -7.01 1.63 6.58
CA GLU A 189 -6.60 0.39 7.26
C GLU A 189 -7.10 0.16 8.69
N PHE A 190 -7.34 1.22 9.47
CA PHE A 190 -7.60 1.07 10.90
C PHE A 190 -8.96 0.44 11.18
N GLY A 191 -9.99 0.82 10.44
CA GLY A 191 -11.32 0.20 10.50
C GLY A 191 -11.23 -1.28 10.15
N PRO A 192 -11.05 -1.66 8.88
CA PRO A 192 -10.97 -0.81 7.67
C PRO A 192 -12.32 -0.19 7.28
N TYR A 193 -12.28 0.95 6.59
CA TYR A 193 -13.41 1.72 6.08
C TYR A 193 -13.20 2.06 4.58
N ILE A 194 -14.31 2.23 3.85
CA ILE A 194 -14.32 3.02 2.62
C ILE A 194 -14.81 4.41 2.97
N LEU A 195 -14.02 5.41 2.62
CA LEU A 195 -14.27 6.82 2.84
C LEU A 195 -14.68 7.49 1.53
N LYS A 196 -15.61 8.44 1.60
CA LYS A 196 -15.91 9.35 0.49
C LYS A 196 -15.54 10.77 0.88
N PHE A 197 -14.79 11.43 0.01
CA PHE A 197 -14.49 12.85 0.11
C PHE A 197 -15.08 13.62 -1.09
N THR A 198 -15.42 14.88 -0.85
CA THR A 198 -15.66 15.86 -1.92
C THR A 198 -14.34 16.23 -2.62
N ARG A 199 -14.43 16.91 -3.77
CA ARG A 199 -13.24 17.39 -4.50
C ARG A 199 -12.36 18.37 -3.70
N ASP A 200 -12.96 19.10 -2.76
CA ASP A 200 -12.26 20.00 -1.81
C ASP A 200 -11.86 19.31 -0.49
N GLY A 201 -11.97 17.99 -0.39
CA GLY A 201 -11.40 17.21 0.72
C GLY A 201 -12.28 17.10 1.96
N LYS A 202 -13.59 17.34 1.86
CA LYS A 202 -14.51 17.15 2.99
C LYS A 202 -15.03 15.72 3.02
N LEU A 203 -14.94 15.08 4.18
CA LEU A 203 -15.51 13.76 4.43
C LEU A 203 -17.03 13.81 4.28
N THR A 204 -17.58 12.81 3.59
CA THR A 204 -19.02 12.72 3.30
C THR A 204 -19.61 11.40 3.77
N ASP A 205 -18.83 10.31 3.70
CA ASP A 205 -19.26 8.97 4.11
C ASP A 205 -18.10 8.20 4.73
N VAL A 206 -18.43 7.38 5.73
CA VAL A 206 -17.55 6.38 6.36
C VAL A 206 -18.29 5.05 6.37
N ILE A 207 -17.83 4.10 5.55
CA ILE A 207 -18.53 2.83 5.32
C ILE A 207 -17.72 1.70 5.96
N SER A 208 -18.23 1.11 7.05
CA SER A 208 -17.57 -0.01 7.73
C SER A 208 -17.50 -1.25 6.88
N THR A 209 -16.35 -1.90 6.82
CA THR A 209 -16.14 -3.07 5.97
C THR A 209 -16.86 -4.32 6.44
N LYS A 210 -17.53 -4.98 5.48
CA LYS A 210 -18.06 -6.34 5.63
C LYS A 210 -17.62 -7.22 4.48
N ALA A 211 -17.13 -8.41 4.80
CA ALA A 211 -16.83 -9.48 3.85
C ALA A 211 -17.95 -10.53 3.91
N GLY A 212 -18.97 -10.37 3.08
CA GLY A 212 -20.23 -11.10 3.26
C GLY A 212 -20.91 -10.65 4.55
N ASP A 213 -21.20 -11.58 5.45
CA ASP A 213 -21.80 -11.29 6.76
C ASP A 213 -20.75 -11.00 7.86
N ILE A 214 -19.46 -11.08 7.54
CA ILE A 214 -18.37 -10.93 8.50
C ILE A 214 -17.98 -9.45 8.60
N GLU A 215 -18.10 -8.86 9.78
CA GLU A 215 -17.48 -7.56 10.07
C GLU A 215 -15.96 -7.71 10.08
N VAL A 216 -15.26 -6.83 9.36
CA VAL A 216 -13.80 -6.81 9.33
C VAL A 216 -13.31 -5.73 10.29
N LYS A 217 -12.45 -6.12 11.25
CA LYS A 217 -11.90 -5.21 12.25
C LYS A 217 -10.42 -5.46 12.44
N SER A 218 -9.62 -4.39 12.35
CA SER A 218 -8.24 -4.38 12.84
C SER A 218 -8.19 -4.08 14.35
N PRO A 219 -7.04 -4.23 15.03
CA PRO A 219 -6.88 -3.86 16.43
C PRO A 219 -7.04 -2.36 16.71
N ASP A 220 -6.91 -1.50 15.69
CA ASP A 220 -7.04 -0.03 15.82
C ASP A 220 -8.46 0.48 15.51
N HIS A 221 -9.38 -0.43 15.21
CA HIS A 221 -10.78 -0.13 14.93
C HIS A 221 -11.41 0.63 16.14
N PRO A 222 -12.05 1.80 15.92
CA PRO A 222 -12.47 2.72 16.99
C PRO A 222 -13.52 2.15 17.97
N ALA A 223 -14.29 1.14 17.56
CA ALA A 223 -15.22 0.44 18.47
C ALA A 223 -14.54 -0.56 19.43
N LEU A 224 -13.24 -0.86 19.26
CA LEU A 224 -12.51 -1.74 20.17
C LEU A 224 -11.96 -0.93 21.34
N ALA A 225 -12.23 -1.41 22.54
CA ALA A 225 -11.69 -0.84 23.78
C ALA A 225 -11.08 -1.95 24.63
N LEU A 226 -9.98 -1.63 25.32
CA LEU A 226 -9.44 -2.53 26.33
C LEU A 226 -10.47 -2.72 27.45
N PRO A 227 -10.65 -3.95 27.95
CA PRO A 227 -11.48 -4.16 29.13
C PRO A 227 -10.89 -3.42 30.33
N GLY A 228 -11.75 -2.90 31.20
CA GLY A 228 -11.34 -2.22 32.43
C GLY A 228 -10.73 -3.14 33.49
N ASN A 229 -10.76 -4.46 33.27
CA ASN A 229 -10.22 -5.48 34.16
C ASN A 229 -9.37 -6.50 33.35
N PRO A 230 -8.12 -6.78 33.74
CA PRO A 230 -7.21 -7.67 33.00
C PRO A 230 -7.66 -9.14 32.97
N THR A 231 -8.64 -9.54 33.78
CA THR A 231 -9.22 -10.89 33.76
C THR A 231 -10.35 -11.06 32.76
N GLN A 232 -10.86 -9.96 32.18
CA GLN A 232 -11.91 -10.00 31.18
C GLN A 232 -11.34 -10.39 29.81
N LYS A 233 -12.19 -11.00 28.99
CA LYS A 233 -11.82 -11.37 27.62
C LYS A 233 -11.56 -10.11 26.79
N MET A 234 -10.45 -10.11 26.06
CA MET A 234 -10.15 -9.08 25.08
C MET A 234 -11.20 -9.06 23.96
N PRO A 235 -11.53 -7.89 23.40
CA PRO A 235 -12.42 -7.83 22.26
C PRO A 235 -11.79 -8.56 21.05
N ALA A 236 -12.63 -9.18 20.23
CA ALA A 236 -12.17 -9.90 19.05
C ALA A 236 -11.97 -8.95 17.86
N PHE A 237 -10.94 -9.23 17.08
CA PHE A 237 -10.65 -8.65 15.78
C PHE A 237 -10.19 -9.80 14.86
N ASN A 238 -10.38 -9.66 13.56
CA ASN A 238 -10.12 -10.70 12.56
C ASN A 238 -9.17 -10.25 11.46
N LEU A 239 -8.49 -9.12 11.67
CA LEU A 239 -7.46 -8.59 10.80
C LEU A 239 -6.30 -8.11 11.67
N LYS A 240 -5.06 -8.27 11.19
CA LYS A 240 -3.89 -7.72 11.88
C LYS A 240 -3.88 -6.19 11.78
N ARG A 241 -3.09 -5.54 12.64
CA ARG A 241 -2.71 -4.13 12.47
C ARG A 241 -1.88 -4.01 11.19
N SER A 242 -2.10 -2.94 10.42
CA SER A 242 -1.55 -2.73 9.07
C SER A 242 -1.86 -3.92 8.17
N GLY A 243 -3.00 -3.85 7.53
CA GLY A 243 -3.73 -5.05 7.13
C GLY A 243 -5.05 -4.75 6.43
N GLY A 244 -5.55 -3.52 6.55
CA GLY A 244 -6.77 -3.08 5.92
C GLY A 244 -6.55 -2.71 4.46
N TYR A 245 -7.18 -1.67 3.95
CA TYR A 245 -7.22 -1.44 2.50
C TYR A 245 -5.97 -0.77 1.91
N GLU A 246 -4.94 -1.57 1.60
CA GLU A 246 -3.77 -1.12 0.82
C GLU A 246 -4.10 -0.78 -0.64
N GLY A 247 -5.07 -1.49 -1.24
CA GLY A 247 -5.41 -1.32 -2.65
C GLY A 247 -6.91 -1.16 -2.86
N MET A 248 -7.32 -0.34 -3.82
CA MET A 248 -8.72 -0.23 -4.20
C MET A 248 -8.85 0.12 -5.66
N ALA A 249 -9.61 -0.67 -6.41
CA ALA A 249 -9.89 -0.43 -7.83
C ALA A 249 -11.33 0.05 -8.05
N LEU A 250 -11.56 0.85 -9.10
CA LEU A 250 -12.89 1.25 -9.58
C LEU A 250 -13.21 0.52 -10.90
N SER A 251 -14.43 -0.02 -11.04
CA SER A 251 -14.91 -0.58 -12.30
C SER A 251 -14.95 0.50 -13.39
N LYS A 252 -14.84 0.10 -14.67
CA LYS A 252 -14.77 1.07 -15.79
C LYS A 252 -16.02 1.91 -15.95
N ASP A 253 -17.17 1.40 -15.54
CA ASP A 253 -18.44 2.13 -15.50
C ASP A 253 -18.65 2.94 -14.20
N GLY A 254 -17.73 2.85 -13.24
CA GLY A 254 -17.79 3.53 -11.95
C GLY A 254 -18.82 2.97 -10.96
N SER A 255 -19.50 1.87 -11.29
CA SER A 255 -20.59 1.32 -10.48
C SER A 255 -20.12 0.48 -9.28
N LYS A 256 -18.87 0.00 -9.30
CA LYS A 256 -18.28 -0.84 -8.27
C LYS A 256 -16.90 -0.36 -7.83
N LEU A 257 -16.65 -0.44 -6.53
CA LEU A 257 -15.30 -0.44 -5.97
C LEU A 257 -14.93 -1.87 -5.59
N TYR A 258 -13.66 -2.19 -5.75
CA TYR A 258 -13.04 -3.44 -5.33
C TYR A 258 -11.91 -3.12 -4.36
N GLY A 259 -12.16 -3.20 -3.06
CA GLY A 259 -11.14 -2.99 -2.04
C GLY A 259 -10.35 -4.28 -1.79
N LEU A 260 -9.03 -4.21 -1.84
CA LEU A 260 -8.11 -5.32 -1.57
C LEU A 260 -7.40 -5.07 -0.24
N LEU A 261 -7.59 -5.98 0.71
CA LEU A 261 -6.91 -5.94 2.00
C LEU A 261 -5.41 -6.24 1.85
N GLU A 262 -4.55 -5.61 2.65
CA GLU A 262 -3.11 -5.92 2.76
C GLU A 262 -2.88 -7.24 3.49
N GLY A 263 -3.71 -7.49 4.52
CA GLY A 263 -3.61 -8.65 5.40
C GLY A 263 -4.68 -9.69 5.13
N PRO A 264 -4.37 -10.99 5.30
CA PRO A 264 -5.39 -12.03 5.23
C PRO A 264 -6.32 -11.95 6.45
N LEU A 265 -7.59 -12.31 6.28
CA LEU A 265 -8.49 -12.43 7.42
C LEU A 265 -8.12 -13.64 8.28
N TYR A 266 -8.32 -13.51 9.58
CA TYR A 266 -8.19 -14.59 10.55
C TYR A 266 -9.53 -15.29 10.76
N MET A 267 -9.50 -16.61 10.63
CA MET A 267 -10.62 -17.51 10.87
C MET A 267 -10.75 -17.83 12.38
N ALA A 268 -11.88 -18.40 12.77
CA ALA A 268 -12.20 -18.67 14.18
C ALA A 268 -11.21 -19.63 14.88
N ASP A 269 -10.48 -20.44 14.13
CA ASP A 269 -9.43 -21.34 14.63
C ASP A 269 -8.04 -20.67 14.73
N GLY A 270 -7.94 -19.39 14.38
CA GLY A 270 -6.71 -18.60 14.39
C GLY A 270 -5.86 -18.74 13.14
N GLN A 271 -6.28 -19.54 12.15
CA GLN A 271 -5.60 -19.61 10.86
C GLN A 271 -6.00 -18.44 9.96
N VAL A 272 -5.13 -18.07 9.04
CA VAL A 272 -5.41 -17.07 8.01
C VAL A 272 -6.13 -17.71 6.83
N GLU A 273 -6.89 -16.90 6.08
CA GLU A 273 -7.55 -17.34 4.85
C GLU A 273 -6.56 -17.89 3.82
N LYS A 274 -7.00 -18.95 3.14
CA LYS A 274 -6.23 -19.65 2.12
C LYS A 274 -7.08 -19.94 0.90
N THR A 275 -6.44 -20.03 -0.25
CA THR A 275 -7.03 -20.59 -1.47
C THR A 275 -7.18 -22.11 -1.36
N GLU A 276 -7.95 -22.70 -2.28
CA GLU A 276 -8.18 -24.16 -2.34
C GLU A 276 -6.88 -24.97 -2.46
N ASP A 277 -5.85 -24.42 -3.10
CA ASP A 277 -4.51 -24.99 -3.25
C ASP A 277 -3.56 -24.65 -2.08
N GLY A 278 -4.04 -23.94 -1.06
CA GLY A 278 -3.36 -23.75 0.22
C GLY A 278 -2.45 -22.52 0.32
N ALA A 279 -2.40 -21.65 -0.69
CA ALA A 279 -1.71 -20.37 -0.62
C ALA A 279 -2.42 -19.42 0.34
N THR A 280 -1.67 -18.61 1.10
CA THR A 280 -2.25 -17.52 1.89
C THR A 280 -2.93 -16.53 0.96
N ALA A 281 -4.14 -16.11 1.32
CA ALA A 281 -4.97 -15.28 0.45
C ALA A 281 -5.40 -13.97 1.12
N LEU A 282 -5.29 -12.88 0.37
CA LEU A 282 -5.87 -11.59 0.71
C LEU A 282 -7.27 -11.48 0.10
N ARG A 283 -8.12 -10.60 0.61
CA ARG A 283 -9.52 -10.51 0.16
C ARG A 283 -9.77 -9.26 -0.67
N ILE A 284 -10.33 -9.46 -1.85
CA ILE A 284 -10.93 -8.42 -2.69
C ILE A 284 -12.43 -8.35 -2.35
N ILE A 285 -12.96 -7.19 -1.98
CA ILE A 285 -14.35 -7.01 -1.51
C ILE A 285 -15.06 -5.99 -2.40
N GLU A 286 -16.25 -6.32 -2.89
CA GLU A 286 -17.04 -5.48 -3.80
C GLU A 286 -18.04 -4.56 -3.06
N LEU A 287 -17.95 -3.26 -3.34
CA LEU A 287 -18.91 -2.24 -2.91
C LEU A 287 -19.68 -1.69 -4.12
N ASP A 288 -20.99 -1.53 -3.98
CA ASP A 288 -21.82 -0.76 -4.92
C ASP A 288 -21.72 0.74 -4.61
N THR A 289 -21.21 1.54 -5.55
CA THR A 289 -20.91 2.97 -5.32
C THR A 289 -22.17 3.82 -5.18
N ALA A 290 -23.23 3.50 -5.92
CA ALA A 290 -24.48 4.23 -5.88
C ALA A 290 -25.24 3.96 -4.58
N LYS A 291 -25.28 2.71 -4.14
CA LYS A 291 -25.92 2.30 -2.88
C LYS A 291 -25.05 2.56 -1.65
N LYS A 292 -23.74 2.77 -1.85
CA LYS A 292 -22.73 2.86 -0.78
C LYS A 292 -22.78 1.65 0.15
N ALA A 293 -22.92 0.47 -0.44
CA ALA A 293 -23.19 -0.76 0.30
C ALA A 293 -22.44 -1.97 -0.28
N TRP A 294 -21.98 -2.85 0.61
CA TRP A 294 -21.33 -4.11 0.24
C TRP A 294 -22.30 -5.02 -0.49
N THR A 295 -21.86 -5.64 -1.59
CA THR A 295 -22.71 -6.53 -2.38
C THR A 295 -22.74 -7.95 -1.85
N GLY A 296 -21.83 -8.28 -0.92
CA GLY A 296 -21.58 -9.63 -0.44
C GLY A 296 -20.66 -10.45 -1.34
N ARG A 297 -20.25 -9.91 -2.50
CA ARG A 297 -19.29 -10.54 -3.41
C ARG A 297 -17.86 -10.23 -2.98
N SER A 298 -17.01 -11.24 -3.10
CA SER A 298 -15.58 -11.13 -2.82
C SER A 298 -14.79 -12.15 -3.61
N TRP A 299 -13.48 -11.94 -3.74
CA TRP A 299 -12.51 -12.88 -4.33
C TRP A 299 -11.30 -13.01 -3.41
N LEU A 300 -10.51 -14.05 -3.66
CA LEU A 300 -9.24 -14.27 -2.99
C LEU A 300 -8.09 -13.88 -3.92
N TYR A 301 -7.17 -13.05 -3.45
CA TYR A 301 -5.90 -12.78 -4.10
C TYR A 301 -4.83 -13.71 -3.50
N PRO A 302 -4.35 -14.74 -4.23
CA PRO A 302 -3.31 -15.62 -3.72
C PRO A 302 -1.95 -14.92 -3.72
N LEU A 303 -1.32 -14.81 -2.54
CA LEU A 303 0.07 -14.36 -2.44
C LEU A 303 1.00 -15.39 -3.11
N ALA A 304 1.99 -14.91 -3.84
CA ALA A 304 3.06 -15.76 -4.35
C ALA A 304 3.96 -16.22 -3.19
N GLU A 305 4.79 -17.23 -3.45
CA GLU A 305 5.80 -17.65 -2.48
C GLU A 305 6.77 -16.48 -2.17
N GLY A 306 6.84 -16.10 -0.90
CA GLY A 306 7.64 -14.96 -0.42
C GLY A 306 6.93 -13.61 -0.50
N GLY A 307 5.74 -13.53 -1.10
CA GLY A 307 4.90 -12.34 -1.02
C GLY A 307 4.33 -12.17 0.38
N GLU A 308 4.38 -10.95 0.92
CA GLU A 308 3.91 -10.65 2.28
C GLU A 308 2.73 -9.67 2.28
N ALA A 309 2.60 -8.85 1.24
CA ALA A 309 1.60 -7.79 1.15
C ALA A 309 1.46 -7.28 -0.29
N ILE A 310 0.43 -6.47 -0.52
CA ILE A 310 0.23 -5.73 -1.77
C ILE A 310 0.73 -4.28 -1.63
N GLY A 311 0.51 -3.44 -2.63
CA GLY A 311 0.84 -2.01 -2.54
C GLY A 311 -0.10 -1.08 -3.31
N ASP A 312 -0.72 -1.55 -4.40
CA ASP A 312 -1.79 -0.82 -5.09
C ASP A 312 -2.57 -1.79 -5.98
N PHE A 313 -3.80 -1.42 -6.38
CA PHE A 313 -4.73 -2.25 -7.13
C PHE A 313 -5.62 -1.42 -8.06
N ASN A 314 -5.52 -1.64 -9.38
CA ASN A 314 -6.25 -0.85 -10.37
C ASN A 314 -6.77 -1.65 -11.58
N MET A 315 -8.04 -1.43 -11.97
CA MET A 315 -8.66 -2.11 -13.11
C MET A 315 -8.03 -1.72 -14.43
N LEU A 316 -7.76 -2.70 -15.30
CA LEU A 316 -7.37 -2.50 -16.69
C LEU A 316 -8.59 -2.49 -17.63
N ASP A 317 -9.55 -3.38 -17.36
CA ASP A 317 -10.82 -3.55 -18.09
C ASP A 317 -11.90 -4.09 -17.14
N ASP A 318 -12.94 -4.75 -17.64
CA ASP A 318 -14.05 -5.27 -16.83
C ASP A 318 -13.67 -6.48 -15.96
N THR A 319 -12.57 -7.17 -16.29
CA THR A 319 -12.21 -8.47 -15.69
C THR A 319 -10.75 -8.57 -15.28
N THR A 320 -9.88 -7.69 -15.77
CA THR A 320 -8.45 -7.72 -15.45
C THR A 320 -7.99 -6.46 -14.76
N ALA A 321 -6.95 -6.61 -13.93
CA ALA A 321 -6.39 -5.54 -13.11
C ALA A 321 -4.89 -5.73 -12.87
N LEU A 322 -4.24 -4.66 -12.44
CA LEU A 322 -2.87 -4.67 -11.95
C LEU A 322 -2.88 -4.67 -10.42
N VAL A 323 -2.00 -5.48 -9.81
CA VAL A 323 -1.76 -5.52 -8.37
C VAL A 323 -0.26 -5.48 -8.13
N ILE A 324 0.23 -4.57 -7.29
CA ILE A 324 1.59 -4.67 -6.76
C ILE A 324 1.59 -5.72 -5.66
N GLU A 325 2.58 -6.61 -5.66
CA GLU A 325 2.87 -7.53 -4.56
C GLU A 325 4.35 -7.45 -4.19
N ARG A 326 4.62 -7.42 -2.89
CA ARG A 326 5.97 -7.21 -2.34
C ARG A 326 6.23 -8.06 -1.10
N ASP A 327 7.51 -8.34 -0.88
CA ASP A 327 8.03 -8.67 0.45
C ASP A 327 8.25 -7.41 1.29
N ASN A 328 8.64 -7.59 2.55
CA ASN A 328 9.00 -6.49 3.46
C ASN A 328 10.51 -6.17 3.48
N GLY A 329 11.25 -6.62 2.46
CA GLY A 329 12.69 -6.38 2.33
C GLY A 329 13.00 -5.06 1.64
N ALA A 330 14.21 -4.55 1.88
CA ALA A 330 14.75 -3.32 1.29
C ALA A 330 16.22 -3.49 0.92
N GLY A 331 16.66 -2.73 -0.07
CA GLY A 331 18.02 -2.77 -0.57
C GLY A 331 18.38 -4.06 -1.28
N THR A 332 19.66 -4.16 -1.64
CA THR A 332 20.18 -5.21 -2.52
C THR A 332 20.95 -6.28 -1.74
N ALA A 333 20.96 -7.50 -2.29
CA ALA A 333 21.54 -8.67 -1.62
C ALA A 333 23.07 -8.58 -1.42
N ASP A 334 23.78 -7.82 -2.25
CA ASP A 334 25.24 -7.60 -2.12
C ASP A 334 25.62 -6.81 -0.85
N LYS A 335 24.65 -6.11 -0.25
CA LYS A 335 24.82 -5.35 1.00
C LYS A 335 24.05 -5.98 2.16
N ALA A 336 23.73 -7.27 2.09
CA ALA A 336 23.08 -7.98 3.18
C ALA A 336 23.95 -8.01 4.44
N CYS A 337 23.32 -7.90 5.61
CA CYS A 337 24.01 -8.12 6.87
C CYS A 337 24.49 -9.57 6.98
N ALA A 338 25.69 -9.78 7.53
CA ALA A 338 26.24 -11.11 7.77
C ALA A 338 25.38 -11.94 8.74
N ASP A 339 24.81 -11.29 9.75
CA ASP A 339 23.79 -11.86 10.63
C ASP A 339 22.54 -10.96 10.63
N PRO A 340 21.41 -11.41 10.05
CA PRO A 340 20.18 -10.62 10.04
C PRO A 340 19.55 -10.43 11.43
N LYS A 341 19.98 -11.19 12.45
CA LYS A 341 19.54 -11.03 13.85
C LYS A 341 20.35 -9.99 14.62
N ALA A 342 21.48 -9.55 14.08
CA ALA A 342 22.33 -8.52 14.63
C ALA A 342 22.72 -7.51 13.54
N PRO A 343 21.74 -6.77 12.97
CA PRO A 343 22.00 -5.86 11.87
C PRO A 343 22.94 -4.73 12.28
N ALA A 344 23.89 -4.43 11.41
CA ALA A 344 24.80 -3.28 11.53
C ALA A 344 24.27 -2.09 10.72
N ALA A 345 24.82 -0.89 10.97
CA ALA A 345 24.37 0.33 10.31
C ALA A 345 24.80 0.43 8.83
N ASP A 346 25.68 -0.45 8.38
CA ASP A 346 26.28 -0.48 7.04
C ASP A 346 25.78 -1.63 6.16
N CYS A 347 24.63 -2.24 6.52
CA CYS A 347 24.05 -3.36 5.79
C CYS A 347 22.51 -3.40 5.86
N PHE A 348 21.88 -4.17 4.97
CA PHE A 348 20.45 -4.46 4.98
C PHE A 348 20.15 -5.73 5.77
N ALA A 349 19.31 -5.62 6.81
CA ALA A 349 18.91 -6.77 7.62
C ALA A 349 18.12 -7.81 6.81
N ARG A 350 17.27 -7.33 5.89
CA ARG A 350 16.43 -8.14 5.01
C ARG A 350 16.43 -7.51 3.61
N PRO A 351 17.33 -7.95 2.72
CA PRO A 351 17.34 -7.50 1.33
C PRO A 351 16.01 -7.78 0.63
N ALA A 352 15.62 -6.92 -0.31
CA ALA A 352 14.46 -7.13 -1.17
C ALA A 352 14.66 -8.35 -2.09
N LYS A 353 13.60 -9.15 -2.27
CA LYS A 353 13.60 -10.38 -3.07
C LYS A 353 12.41 -10.45 -4.02
N LEU A 354 11.22 -10.04 -3.57
CA LEU A 354 9.99 -10.07 -4.35
C LEU A 354 9.40 -8.67 -4.40
N LYS A 355 9.42 -8.06 -5.60
CA LYS A 355 8.77 -6.79 -5.93
C LYS A 355 8.15 -6.95 -7.31
N ARG A 356 6.85 -7.20 -7.40
CA ARG A 356 6.19 -7.61 -8.65
C ARG A 356 4.93 -6.81 -8.91
N ILE A 357 4.62 -6.62 -10.18
CA ILE A 357 3.30 -6.16 -10.61
C ILE A 357 2.64 -7.30 -11.35
N TYR A 358 1.58 -7.84 -10.76
CA TYR A 358 0.77 -8.91 -11.34
C TYR A 358 -0.34 -8.32 -12.18
N LYS A 359 -0.56 -8.91 -13.36
CA LYS A 359 -1.86 -8.83 -14.04
C LYS A 359 -2.73 -9.99 -13.56
N ILE A 360 -3.88 -9.67 -13.00
CA ILE A 360 -4.85 -10.66 -12.52
C ILE A 360 -6.15 -10.62 -13.32
N GLU A 361 -6.88 -11.72 -13.30
CA GLU A 361 -8.26 -11.83 -13.77
C GLU A 361 -9.19 -12.25 -12.63
N PHE A 362 -10.28 -11.51 -12.46
CA PHE A 362 -11.37 -11.84 -11.55
C PHE A 362 -12.70 -11.39 -12.15
N ASN A 363 -13.71 -12.25 -12.09
CA ASN A 363 -15.00 -12.05 -12.75
C ASN A 363 -16.10 -12.89 -12.07
N ASP A 364 -17.29 -12.91 -12.67
CA ASP A 364 -18.45 -13.66 -12.16
C ASP A 364 -18.18 -15.16 -11.98
N ALA A 365 -17.31 -15.75 -12.80
CA ALA A 365 -17.05 -17.20 -12.77
C ALA A 365 -16.21 -17.64 -11.57
N ASN A 366 -15.46 -16.73 -10.93
CA ASN A 366 -14.62 -17.04 -9.77
C ASN A 366 -14.96 -16.23 -8.51
N VAL A 367 -16.18 -15.69 -8.41
CA VAL A 367 -16.68 -15.13 -7.15
C VAL A 367 -16.53 -16.14 -6.02
N GLY A 368 -15.98 -15.70 -4.90
CA GLY A 368 -15.67 -16.52 -3.73
C GLY A 368 -14.41 -17.39 -3.86
N LYS A 369 -13.72 -17.36 -5.01
CA LYS A 369 -12.54 -18.16 -5.32
C LYS A 369 -11.32 -17.29 -5.60
N ALA A 370 -10.19 -17.94 -5.86
CA ALA A 370 -8.95 -17.27 -6.24
C ALA A 370 -9.08 -16.51 -7.57
N ALA A 371 -8.61 -15.27 -7.58
CA ALA A 371 -8.29 -14.54 -8.80
C ALA A 371 -7.15 -15.25 -9.54
N ARG A 372 -7.22 -15.28 -10.87
CA ARG A 372 -6.19 -15.93 -11.70
C ARG A 372 -5.06 -14.94 -11.94
N LYS A 373 -3.84 -15.27 -11.54
CA LYS A 373 -2.62 -14.54 -11.96
C LYS A 373 -2.29 -14.90 -13.41
N ILE A 374 -2.37 -13.93 -14.32
CA ILE A 374 -2.01 -14.09 -15.74
C ILE A 374 -0.48 -14.11 -15.91
N GLY A 375 0.19 -13.25 -15.14
CA GLY A 375 1.64 -13.15 -15.08
C GLY A 375 2.06 -11.84 -14.43
N TYR A 376 3.35 -11.55 -14.45
CA TYR A 376 3.91 -10.41 -13.74
C TYR A 376 5.10 -9.77 -14.47
N ILE A 377 5.42 -8.54 -14.11
CA ILE A 377 6.77 -7.98 -14.28
C ILE A 377 7.50 -7.94 -12.93
N ASP A 378 8.82 -8.09 -12.96
CA ASP A 378 9.68 -8.06 -11.78
C ASP A 378 10.34 -6.68 -11.68
N LEU A 379 10.00 -5.92 -10.64
CA LEU A 379 10.53 -4.58 -10.39
C LEU A 379 11.98 -4.60 -9.90
N MET A 380 12.53 -5.77 -9.58
CA MET A 380 13.96 -5.97 -9.35
C MET A 380 14.73 -6.23 -10.66
N LYS A 381 14.04 -6.33 -11.81
CA LYS A 381 14.64 -6.64 -13.12
C LYS A 381 14.16 -5.71 -14.24
N ILE A 382 14.27 -4.39 -14.04
CA ILE A 382 13.84 -3.42 -15.06
C ILE A 382 14.99 -3.09 -16.01
N SER A 383 14.80 -3.31 -17.31
CA SER A 383 15.79 -2.97 -18.33
C SER A 383 15.88 -1.46 -18.54
N ASP A 384 17.09 -0.90 -18.58
CA ASP A 384 17.35 0.52 -18.82
C ASP A 384 18.47 0.71 -19.85
N PRO A 385 18.28 0.25 -21.12
CA PRO A 385 19.32 0.33 -22.14
C PRO A 385 19.60 1.77 -22.60
N ASP A 386 18.62 2.66 -22.41
CA ASP A 386 18.69 4.06 -22.82
C ASP A 386 19.14 5.00 -21.67
N ASN A 387 19.55 4.43 -20.53
CA ASN A 387 20.03 5.13 -19.33
C ASN A 387 19.10 6.27 -18.87
N LYS A 388 17.80 5.96 -18.73
CA LYS A 388 16.73 6.87 -18.32
C LYS A 388 16.63 7.05 -16.82
N LYS A 389 17.18 6.14 -16.01
CA LYS A 389 17.16 6.28 -14.56
C LYS A 389 17.91 7.52 -14.12
N ARG A 390 17.41 8.15 -13.06
CA ARG A 390 18.03 9.32 -12.43
C ARG A 390 18.73 8.99 -11.12
N GLN A 391 18.31 7.89 -10.49
CA GLN A 391 18.91 7.29 -9.31
C GLN A 391 18.56 5.80 -9.24
N GLY A 392 19.22 5.08 -8.32
CA GLY A 392 19.10 3.62 -8.20
C GLY A 392 19.71 2.87 -9.39
N GLY A 393 19.59 1.54 -9.39
CA GLY A 393 20.03 0.67 -10.47
C GLY A 393 21.54 0.62 -10.71
N GLY A 394 21.89 0.13 -11.90
CA GLY A 394 23.27 -0.04 -12.35
C GLY A 394 23.42 0.07 -13.86
N ASN A 395 24.49 -0.49 -14.42
CA ASN A 395 24.75 -0.41 -15.85
C ASN A 395 23.68 -1.18 -16.64
N GLY A 396 22.86 -0.46 -17.41
CA GLY A 396 21.82 -1.04 -18.27
C GLY A 396 20.54 -1.50 -17.57
N TYR A 397 20.38 -1.24 -16.27
CA TYR A 397 19.18 -1.62 -15.52
C TYR A 397 18.81 -0.60 -14.44
N TYR A 398 17.55 -0.67 -14.03
CA TYR A 398 16.98 -0.01 -12.87
C TYR A 398 16.25 -1.05 -12.02
N ASP A 399 16.17 -0.82 -10.71
CA ASP A 399 15.50 -1.68 -9.75
C ASP A 399 14.78 -0.84 -8.70
N MET A 400 13.76 -1.44 -8.07
CA MET A 400 12.97 -0.81 -7.00
C MET A 400 13.11 -1.60 -5.70
N PRO A 401 14.29 -1.59 -5.03
CA PRO A 401 14.54 -2.38 -3.82
C PRO A 401 13.96 -1.70 -2.57
N PHE A 402 12.70 -1.26 -2.62
CA PHE A 402 12.04 -0.50 -1.57
C PHE A 402 11.20 -1.40 -0.68
N VAL A 403 11.00 -1.02 0.59
CA VAL A 403 10.06 -1.73 1.47
C VAL A 403 8.67 -1.66 0.85
N THR A 404 8.20 -0.44 0.59
CA THR A 404 6.89 -0.15 0.00
C THR A 404 7.03 0.35 -1.44
N ILE A 405 6.13 -0.14 -2.29
CA ILE A 405 5.93 0.30 -3.68
C ILE A 405 4.42 0.31 -3.80
N GLU A 406 3.83 1.50 -3.88
CA GLU A 406 2.40 1.66 -3.56
C GLU A 406 1.64 2.46 -4.60
N ASN A 407 2.19 2.55 -5.81
CA ASN A 407 1.53 3.25 -6.90
C ASN A 407 1.62 2.41 -8.17
N VAL A 408 0.48 1.99 -8.74
CA VAL A 408 0.42 1.43 -10.09
C VAL A 408 -0.84 1.87 -10.83
N ASP A 409 -0.70 2.42 -12.03
CA ASP A 409 -1.83 2.56 -12.94
C ASP A 409 -1.41 2.50 -14.40
N ARG A 410 -2.37 2.18 -15.27
CA ARG A 410 -2.17 2.23 -16.72
C ARG A 410 -2.20 3.66 -17.22
N VAL A 411 -1.17 4.04 -17.98
CA VAL A 411 -1.08 5.36 -18.61
C VAL A 411 -1.61 5.30 -20.05
N ASP A 412 -1.25 4.26 -20.80
CA ASP A 412 -1.69 4.09 -22.19
C ASP A 412 -1.71 2.61 -22.62
N ALA A 413 -1.67 2.35 -23.93
CA ALA A 413 -1.69 1.00 -24.49
C ALA A 413 -0.55 0.10 -24.03
N THR A 414 0.63 0.67 -23.77
CA THR A 414 1.88 -0.06 -23.50
C THR A 414 2.52 0.31 -22.17
N HIS A 415 2.13 1.44 -21.57
CA HIS A 415 2.80 1.97 -20.39
C HIS A 415 1.98 1.93 -19.11
N ILE A 416 2.69 1.74 -18.00
CA ILE A 416 2.20 1.92 -16.64
C ILE A 416 3.08 2.93 -15.89
N ILE A 417 2.49 3.61 -14.92
CA ILE A 417 3.20 4.39 -13.90
C ILE A 417 3.44 3.48 -12.70
N VAL A 418 4.63 3.56 -12.10
CA VAL A 418 4.96 2.89 -10.83
C VAL A 418 5.63 3.88 -9.90
N GLY A 419 5.36 3.82 -8.61
CA GLY A 419 5.93 4.76 -7.62
C GLY A 419 6.44 4.07 -6.36
N ASN A 420 7.54 4.62 -5.83
CA ASN A 420 8.07 4.31 -4.51
C ASN A 420 7.30 5.12 -3.48
N ASP A 421 6.83 4.48 -2.42
CA ASP A 421 6.57 5.16 -1.16
C ASP A 421 7.87 5.08 -0.32
N ASN A 422 8.42 6.22 0.05
CA ASN A 422 9.66 6.26 0.81
C ASN A 422 9.50 6.09 2.33
N ASN A 423 8.29 5.83 2.86
CA ASN A 423 7.97 5.73 4.29
C ASN A 423 8.72 6.76 5.16
N LEU A 424 8.70 8.03 4.75
CA LEU A 424 9.46 9.07 5.46
C LEU A 424 8.97 9.16 6.93
N PRO A 425 9.86 9.19 7.95
CA PRO A 425 11.32 9.19 7.91
C PRO A 425 11.95 7.89 8.42
N PHE A 426 11.21 6.78 8.37
CA PHE A 426 11.60 5.50 8.96
C PHE A 426 12.19 4.51 7.95
N SER A 427 12.33 4.92 6.69
CA SER A 427 13.01 4.15 5.66
C SER A 427 14.17 4.95 5.05
N ALA A 428 15.29 4.26 4.83
CA ALA A 428 16.41 4.72 4.02
C ALA A 428 16.34 4.15 2.58
N GLY A 429 15.31 3.34 2.29
CA GLY A 429 15.08 2.70 1.00
C GLY A 429 16.31 1.97 0.47
N ARG A 430 16.80 2.39 -0.69
CA ARG A 430 17.98 1.79 -1.35
C ARG A 430 19.32 2.22 -0.74
N ALA A 431 19.34 3.25 0.09
CA ALA A 431 20.55 3.75 0.74
C ALA A 431 20.70 3.16 2.15
N LEU A 432 21.91 3.27 2.70
CA LEU A 432 22.19 2.82 4.07
C LEU A 432 22.12 3.96 5.09
N ASP A 433 22.25 5.21 4.65
CA ASP A 433 22.57 6.35 5.52
C ASP A 433 21.81 7.64 5.15
N LYS A 434 20.82 7.57 4.25
CA LYS A 434 19.96 8.69 3.88
C LYS A 434 18.55 8.21 3.56
N ALA A 435 17.56 9.05 3.85
CA ALA A 435 16.18 8.86 3.42
C ALA A 435 16.16 8.76 1.89
N ASP A 436 15.34 7.85 1.39
CA ASP A 436 15.12 7.74 -0.04
C ASP A 436 14.17 8.84 -0.51
N ASP A 437 14.33 9.27 -1.75
CA ASP A 437 13.37 10.17 -2.37
C ASP A 437 12.12 9.38 -2.78
N ASN A 438 10.96 10.03 -2.78
CA ASN A 438 9.84 9.48 -3.53
C ASN A 438 10.18 9.56 -5.02
N GLU A 439 9.85 8.52 -5.77
CA GLU A 439 10.12 8.46 -7.19
C GLU A 439 9.01 7.77 -7.96
N PHE A 440 8.85 8.21 -9.21
CA PHE A 440 7.84 7.70 -10.11
C PHE A 440 8.51 7.35 -11.44
N VAL A 441 8.20 6.16 -11.96
CA VAL A 441 8.75 5.65 -13.21
C VAL A 441 7.65 5.29 -14.18
N LEU A 442 7.89 5.62 -15.45
CA LEU A 442 7.07 5.12 -16.55
C LEU A 442 7.74 3.87 -17.12
N LEU A 443 7.02 2.76 -17.14
CA LEU A 443 7.51 1.47 -17.62
C LEU A 443 6.76 1.05 -18.89
N ASP A 444 7.49 0.57 -19.90
CA ASP A 444 6.92 -0.16 -21.04
C ASP A 444 6.74 -1.62 -20.64
N VAL A 445 5.48 -2.05 -20.64
CA VAL A 445 5.00 -3.36 -20.18
C VAL A 445 3.99 -3.96 -21.16
N LYS A 446 4.09 -3.59 -22.45
CA LYS A 446 3.14 -4.00 -23.50
C LYS A 446 2.75 -5.47 -23.42
N ASP A 447 3.75 -6.36 -23.33
CA ASP A 447 3.53 -7.81 -23.37
C ASP A 447 2.70 -8.30 -22.18
N LEU A 448 2.85 -7.70 -20.99
CA LEU A 448 2.01 -7.99 -19.83
C LEU A 448 0.58 -7.49 -20.06
N LEU A 449 0.41 -6.26 -20.57
CA LEU A 449 -0.91 -5.67 -20.80
C LEU A 449 -1.70 -6.44 -21.88
N GLU A 450 -1.05 -6.98 -22.90
CA GLU A 450 -1.66 -7.78 -23.96
C GLU A 450 -1.91 -9.25 -23.57
N ALA A 451 -1.29 -9.74 -22.49
CA ALA A 451 -1.43 -11.11 -22.02
C ALA A 451 -2.87 -11.46 -21.61
N LYS A 452 -3.26 -12.72 -21.83
CA LYS A 452 -4.57 -13.27 -21.49
C LYS A 452 -4.44 -14.47 -20.59
#